data_AF-A0A640NCP6-F1
#
_entry.id   AF-A0A640NCP6-F1
#
_cell.length_a   1.000
_cell.length_b   1.000
_cell.length_c   1.000
_cell.angle_alpha   90.00
_cell.angle_beta   90.00
_cell.angle_gamma   90.00
#
_symmetry.space_group_name_H-M   'P 1'
#
loop_
_entity.id
_entity.type
_entity.pdbx_description
1 polymer ?
#
loop_
_entity_poly.entity_id
_entity_poly.type
_entity_poly.pdbx_seq_one_letter_code
_entity_poly.pdbx_strand_id
1 'polypeptide(L)' 'MNAVKKIDIQDTIELQIFVDKSIVEIFLYDGSTVFTSRVFPRKDMKHHIAIFSDAKLNFTITQYKLKRGIV' A
#
# COMPACT_ATOMS: atom_id res chain seq x y z
N MET A 1 8.39 -21.92 -5.30
CA MET A 1 9.36 -21.04 -4.62
C MET A 1 8.88 -19.61 -4.86
N ASN A 2 8.52 -18.85 -3.81
CA ASN A 2 8.09 -17.47 -3.99
C ASN A 2 9.33 -16.60 -4.19
N ALA A 3 9.48 -15.99 -5.37
CA ALA A 3 10.55 -15.04 -5.63
C ALA A 3 10.32 -13.79 -4.75
N VAL A 4 11.25 -13.52 -3.84
CA VAL A 4 11.23 -12.28 -3.05
C VAL A 4 11.91 -11.20 -3.88
N LYS A 5 11.14 -10.22 -4.34
CA LYS A 5 11.68 -9.02 -4.98
C LYS A 5 12.16 -8.06 -3.89
N LYS A 6 13.48 -7.91 -3.76
CA LYS A 6 14.10 -6.89 -2.90
C LYS A 6 14.18 -5.57 -3.66
N ILE A 7 14.00 -4.46 -2.94
CA ILE A 7 14.09 -3.11 -3.48
C ILE A 7 14.95 -2.30 -2.53
N ASP A 8 15.96 -1.62 -3.08
CA ASP A 8 16.76 -0.67 -2.34
C ASP A 8 15.99 0.65 -2.26
N ILE A 9 15.62 1.02 -1.05
CA ILE A 9 14.93 2.28 -0.75
C ILE A 9 16.02 3.33 -0.49
N GLN A 10 15.90 4.50 -1.13
CA GLN A 10 16.77 5.65 -0.85
C GLN A 10 16.33 6.35 0.46
N ASP A 11 16.63 7.64 0.63
CA ASP A 11 16.19 8.40 1.80
C ASP A 11 14.67 8.62 1.85
N THR A 12 13.99 8.50 0.70
CA THR A 12 12.55 8.71 0.56
C THR A 12 11.94 7.66 -0.36
N ILE A 13 10.71 7.26 -0.04
CA ILE A 13 9.90 6.38 -0.86
C ILE A 13 8.57 7.06 -1.18
N GLU A 14 8.18 7.02 -2.45
CA GLU A 14 6.87 7.45 -2.89
C GLU A 14 6.01 6.21 -3.17
N LEU A 15 4.82 6.20 -2.57
CA LEU A 15 3.90 5.07 -2.63
C LEU A 15 2.52 5.56 -3.07
N GLN A 16 1.97 4.89 -4.08
CA GLN A 16 0.55 4.96 -4.39
C GLN A 16 -0.08 3.60 -4.08
N ILE A 17 -0.98 3.58 -3.10
CA ILE A 17 -1.59 2.35 -2.57
C ILE A 17 -3.07 2.33 -2.89
N PHE A 18 -3.48 1.25 -3.54
CA PHE A 18 -4.84 0.97 -3.93
C PHE A 18 -5.33 -0.26 -3.18
N VAL A 19 -6.41 -0.11 -2.41
CA VAL A 19 -7.01 -1.20 -1.63
C VAL A 19 -8.48 -1.33 -2.04
N ASP A 20 -8.88 -2.54 -2.45
CA ASP A 20 -10.27 -2.91 -2.67
C ASP A 20 -10.67 -4.09 -1.77
N LYS A 21 -11.90 -4.58 -1.94
CA LYS A 21 -12.49 -5.71 -1.21
C LYS A 21 -11.63 -6.97 -1.19
N SER A 22 -10.82 -7.19 -2.22
CA SER A 22 -10.03 -8.43 -2.32
C SER A 22 -8.61 -8.26 -2.87
N ILE A 23 -8.16 -7.03 -3.14
CA ILE A 23 -6.85 -6.79 -3.75
C ILE A 23 -6.19 -5.58 -3.10
N VAL A 24 -4.87 -5.64 -2.98
CA VAL A 24 -4.02 -4.49 -2.74
C VAL A 24 -3.02 -4.39 -3.87
N GLU A 25 -2.84 -3.18 -4.37
CA GLU A 25 -1.81 -2.83 -5.34
C GLU A 25 -0.99 -1.67 -4.78
N ILE A 26 0.33 -1.84 -4.78
CA ILE A 26 1.30 -0.89 -4.24
C ILE A 26 2.22 -0.51 -5.38
N PHE A 27 2.11 0.72 -5.84
CA PHE A 27 2.95 1.32 -6.85
C PHE A 27 4.06 2.10 -6.14
N LEU A 28 5.32 1.81 -6.47
CA LEU A 28 6.48 2.53 -5.97
C LEU A 28 6.93 3.52 -7.05
N TYR A 29 7.15 4.77 -6.62
CA TYR A 29 7.44 5.88 -7.51
C TYR A 29 6.36 5.98 -8.61
N ASP A 30 6.69 6.47 -9.80
CA ASP A 30 5.77 6.56 -10.95
C ASP A 30 5.47 5.19 -11.62
N GLY A 31 5.25 4.14 -10.83
CA GLY A 31 4.90 2.80 -11.32
C GLY A 31 6.08 1.96 -11.82
N SER A 32 7.32 2.39 -11.55
CA SER A 32 8.55 1.65 -11.89
C SER A 32 8.59 0.25 -11.27
N THR A 33 7.88 0.07 -10.14
CA THR A 33 7.64 -1.24 -9.53
C THR A 33 6.25 -1.29 -8.95
N VAL A 34 5.57 -2.41 -9.19
CA VAL A 34 4.22 -2.69 -8.67
C VAL A 34 4.23 -4.00 -7.90
N PHE A 35 3.63 -4.00 -6.72
CA PHE A 35 3.28 -5.20 -5.98
C PHE A 35 1.77 -5.37 -5.96
N THR A 36 1.30 -6.56 -6.32
CA THR A 36 -0.12 -6.91 -6.30
C THR A 36 -0.32 -8.13 -5.42
N SER A 37 -1.31 -8.08 -4.53
CA SER A 37 -1.65 -9.21 -3.67
C SER A 37 -3.16 -9.30 -3.43
N ARG A 38 -3.64 -10.53 -3.24
CA ARG A 38 -5.02 -10.78 -2.80
C ARG A 38 -5.11 -10.64 -1.29
N VAL A 39 -6.08 -9.88 -0.82
CA VAL A 39 -6.35 -9.64 0.60
C VAL A 39 -7.78 -10.04 0.95
N PHE A 40 -8.04 -10.35 2.22
CA PHE A 40 -9.38 -10.68 2.72
C PHE A 40 -9.67 -9.85 3.97
N PRO A 41 -10.09 -8.58 3.80
CA PRO A 41 -10.34 -7.68 4.93
C PRO A 41 -11.41 -8.25 5.85
N ARG A 42 -11.22 -8.12 7.18
CA ARG A 42 -12.23 -8.55 8.13
C ARG A 42 -13.38 -7.54 8.17
N LYS A 43 -14.60 -8.06 8.34
CA LYS A 43 -15.82 -7.23 8.38
C LYS A 43 -15.90 -6.29 9.59
N ASP A 44 -15.12 -6.56 10.63
CA ASP A 44 -15.17 -5.88 11.93
C ASP A 44 -14.03 -4.87 12.15
N MET A 45 -13.26 -4.53 11.11
CA MET A 45 -12.17 -3.56 11.22
C MET A 45 -12.68 -2.15 11.54
N LYS A 46 -12.21 -1.57 12.65
CA LYS A 46 -12.57 -0.21 13.11
C LYS A 46 -11.80 0.90 12.40
N HIS A 47 -10.58 0.61 11.93
CA HIS A 47 -9.71 1.56 11.24
C HIS A 47 -9.48 1.08 9.82
N HIS A 48 -9.57 2.00 8.86
CA HIS A 48 -9.39 1.70 7.43
C HIS A 48 -7.90 1.71 7.04
N ILE A 49 -7.09 2.58 7.66
CA ILE A 49 -5.63 2.69 7.46
C ILE A 49 -5.00 3.03 8.80
N ALA A 50 -3.87 2.41 9.13
CA ALA A 50 -3.07 2.73 10.30
C ALA A 50 -1.58 2.66 9.92
N ILE A 51 -0.79 3.60 10.46
CA ILE A 51 0.63 3.77 10.14
C ILE A 51 1.42 3.65 11.45
N PHE A 52 2.50 2.88 11.40
CA PHE A 52 3.32 2.57 12.56
C PHE A 52 4.79 2.57 12.12
N SER A 53 5.69 2.95 13.02
CA SER A 53 7.13 2.92 12.79
C SER A 53 7.84 2.78 14.14
N ASP A 54 8.91 1.99 14.16
CA ASP A 54 9.79 1.87 15.33
C ASP A 54 10.78 3.05 15.43
N ALA A 55 10.86 3.88 14.39
CA ALA A 55 11.70 5.07 14.31
C ALA A 55 10.91 6.33 13.93
N LYS A 56 11.53 7.50 14.10
CA LYS A 56 10.92 8.75 13.66
C LYS A 56 10.75 8.76 12.14
N LEU A 57 9.51 8.91 11.68
CA LEU A 57 9.15 9.02 10.28
C LEU A 57 8.57 10.41 10.01
N ASN A 58 9.10 11.10 8.99
CA ASN A 58 8.43 12.26 8.41
C ASN A 58 7.63 11.75 7.20
N PHE A 59 6.31 11.94 7.21
CA PHE A 59 5.45 11.44 6.14
C PHE A 59 4.30 12.40 5.84
N THR A 60 3.84 12.37 4.60
CA THR A 60 2.63 13.06 4.14
C THR A 60 1.73 12.01 3.50
N ILE A 61 0.46 11.98 3.92
CA ILE A 61 -0.52 11.03 3.40
C ILE A 61 -1.78 11.77 2.98
N THR A 62 -2.19 11.52 1.76
CA THR A 62 -3.49 11.95 1.23
C THR A 62 -4.33 10.73 0.96
N GLN A 63 -5.47 10.62 1.64
CA GLN A 63 -6.39 9.51 1.49
C GLN A 63 -7.60 9.92 0.64
N TYR A 64 -7.94 9.06 -0.33
CA TYR A 64 -9.12 9.21 -1.15
C TYR A 64 -10.06 8.02 -0.96
N LYS A 65 -11.37 8.28 -1.09
CA LYS A 65 -12.37 7.21 -1.20
C LYS A 65 -12.54 6.85 -2.67
N LEU A 66 -12.32 5.58 -3.01
CA LEU A 66 -12.53 5.09 -4.36
C LEU A 66 -14.02 5.20 -4.72
N LYS A 67 -14.32 5.81 -5.87
CA LYS A 67 -15.70 5.93 -6.38
C LYS A 67 -16.25 4.60 -6.90
N ARG A 68 -15.36 3.72 -7.38
CA ARG A 68 -15.64 2.37 -7.87
C ARG A 68 -14.49 1.46 -7.46
N GLY A 69 -14.76 0.16 -7.34
CA GLY A 69 -13.73 -0.85 -7.14
C GLY A 69 -12.64 -0.82 -8.22
N ILE A 70 -11.51 -1.42 -7.87
CA ILE A 70 -10.41 -1.68 -8.78
C ILE A 70 -10.78 -3.02 -9.43
N VAL A 71 -11.04 -2.95 -10.74
CA VAL A 71 -11.77 -3.92 -11.60
C VAL A 71 -13.29 -3.72 -11.63
#